data_AF-A0A367IJK1-F1
#
_entry.id   AF-A0A367IJK1-F1
#
_cell.length_a   1.000
_cell.length_b   1.000
_cell.length_c   1.000
_cell.angle_alpha   90.00
_cell.angle_beta   90.00
_cell.angle_gamma   90.00
#
_symmetry.space_group_name_H-M   'P 1'
#
loop_
_entity.id
_entity.type
_entity.pdbx_description
1 polymer ?
#
loop_
_entity_poly.entity_id
_entity_poly.type
_entity_poly.pdbx_seq_one_letter_code
_entity_poly.pdbx_strand_id
1 'polypeptide(L)'
;MDSGGGYLYEPDHDMATLLKQEQKESRHAEKLDEAYIQVMRKFRKRVEQIGGYEHMSELWQDLAPIILQTIHLKSPVQQLLTYTSDFHEFCQGFHEDTSSYKTYFDAMDFAWCCVLDTQTTETEKVRIVNVLSDGQDIANKLGLRDVYPHALEKADDEL
;
A
#
# COMPACT_ATOMS: atom_id res chain seq x y z
N MET A 1 13.54 41.40 -48.79
CA MET A 1 13.77 41.14 -47.36
C MET A 1 12.40 41.00 -46.76
N ASP A 2 12.01 39.79 -46.36
CA ASP A 2 10.82 39.59 -45.54
C ASP A 2 11.08 38.42 -44.60
N SER A 3 10.81 38.68 -43.33
CA SER A 3 11.31 37.96 -42.18
C SER A 3 10.51 36.68 -41.94
N GLY A 4 11.16 35.53 -42.15
CA GLY A 4 10.66 34.24 -41.67
C GLY A 4 10.77 34.19 -40.15
N GLY A 5 9.66 34.41 -39.46
CA GLY A 5 9.52 34.18 -38.02
C GLY A 5 9.66 32.69 -37.73
N GLY A 6 10.86 32.27 -37.31
CA GLY A 6 11.10 30.95 -36.77
C GLY A 6 10.40 30.81 -35.42
N TYR A 7 9.45 29.88 -35.33
CA TYR A 7 8.92 29.43 -34.05
C TYR A 7 10.06 28.81 -33.24
N LEU A 8 10.50 29.50 -32.19
CA LEU A 8 11.28 28.88 -31.13
C LEU A 8 10.33 27.96 -30.36
N TYR A 9 10.56 26.65 -30.47
CA TYR A 9 9.93 25.67 -29.61
C TYR A 9 10.41 25.95 -28.18
N GLU A 10 9.56 26.46 -27.29
CA GLU A 10 9.90 26.76 -25.89
C GLU A 10 9.83 25.47 -25.05
N PRO A 11 10.96 24.80 -24.73
CA PRO A 11 10.97 23.52 -24.01
C PRO A 11 10.76 23.73 -22.49
N ASP A 12 10.85 24.97 -22.03
CA ASP A 12 10.88 25.33 -20.61
C ASP A 12 9.50 25.15 -19.94
N HIS A 13 8.41 25.27 -20.70
CA HIS A 13 7.06 25.14 -20.15
C HIS A 13 6.70 23.69 -19.79
N ASP A 14 7.21 22.72 -20.54
CA ASP A 14 6.99 21.29 -20.29
C ASP A 14 7.84 20.80 -19.12
N MET A 15 9.11 21.22 -19.03
CA MET A 15 9.99 20.86 -17.91
C MET A 15 9.52 21.43 -16.58
N ALA A 16 9.06 22.68 -16.55
CA ALA A 16 8.52 23.30 -15.33
C ALA A 16 7.22 22.61 -14.86
N THR A 17 6.43 22.06 -15.77
CA THR A 17 5.21 21.33 -15.47
C THR A 17 5.51 19.94 -14.91
N LEU A 18 6.47 19.22 -15.52
CA LEU A 18 6.96 17.92 -15.03
C LEU A 18 7.55 18.04 -13.62
N LEU A 19 8.41 19.03 -13.37
CA LEU A 19 8.98 19.31 -12.05
C LEU A 19 7.90 19.58 -10.98
N LYS A 20 6.85 20.34 -11.33
CA LYS A 20 5.72 20.59 -10.41
C LYS A 20 4.92 19.32 -10.12
N GLN A 21 4.75 18.45 -11.11
CA GLN A 21 4.06 17.19 -10.94
C GLN A 21 4.87 16.24 -10.05
N GLU A 22 6.18 16.09 -10.28
CA GLU A 22 7.08 15.30 -9.44
C GLU A 22 7.11 15.80 -7.98
N GLN A 23 7.15 17.11 -7.78
CA GLN A 23 7.06 17.69 -6.43
C GLN A 23 5.72 17.40 -5.75
N LYS A 24 4.62 17.38 -6.51
CA LYS A 24 3.29 17.06 -5.98
C LYS A 24 3.21 15.58 -5.59
N GLU A 25 3.77 14.70 -6.40
CA GLU A 25 3.86 13.26 -6.13
C GLU A 25 4.73 12.97 -4.90
N SER A 26 5.89 13.60 -4.77
CA SER A 26 6.77 13.48 -3.58
C SER A 26 6.05 13.91 -2.31
N ARG A 27 5.43 15.09 -2.31
CA ARG A 27 4.65 15.57 -1.16
C ARG A 27 3.46 14.68 -0.83
N HIS A 28 2.89 14.01 -1.82
CA HIS A 28 1.79 13.08 -1.59
C HIS A 28 2.30 11.82 -0.88
N ALA A 29 3.41 11.25 -1.34
CA ALA A 29 4.07 10.12 -0.69
C ALA A 29 4.48 10.45 0.75
N GLU A 30 5.11 11.61 0.98
CA GLU A 30 5.50 12.08 2.32
C GLU A 30 4.29 12.16 3.28
N LYS A 31 3.14 12.66 2.82
CA LYS A 31 1.92 12.72 3.64
C LYS A 31 1.39 11.35 4.01
N LEU A 32 1.49 10.37 3.10
CA LEU A 32 1.08 8.99 3.38
C LEU A 32 2.01 8.35 4.40
N ASP A 33 3.32 8.57 4.28
CA ASP A 33 4.31 8.11 5.26
C ASP A 33 4.08 8.73 6.63
N GLU A 34 3.80 10.03 6.70
CA GLU A 34 3.45 10.71 7.96
C GLU A 34 2.18 10.12 8.59
N ALA A 35 1.12 9.91 7.80
CA ALA A 35 -0.13 9.29 8.28
C ALA A 35 0.13 7.87 8.79
N TYR A 36 0.91 7.09 8.05
CA TYR A 36 1.30 5.73 8.43
C TYR A 36 2.08 5.69 9.74
N ILE A 37 3.04 6.61 9.92
CA ILE A 37 3.79 6.74 11.16
C ILE A 37 2.85 7.00 12.35
N GLN A 38 1.76 7.74 12.17
CA GLN A 38 0.78 7.94 13.25
C GLN A 38 0.04 6.66 13.59
N VAL A 39 -0.35 5.85 12.59
CA VAL A 39 -0.95 4.51 12.81
C VAL A 39 0.01 3.65 13.62
N MET A 40 1.28 3.55 13.21
CA MET A 40 2.28 2.75 13.91
C MET A 40 2.54 3.23 15.33
N ARG A 41 2.61 4.55 15.56
CA ARG A 41 2.77 5.13 16.90
C ARG A 41 1.58 4.81 17.80
N LYS A 42 0.36 4.88 17.27
CA LYS A 42 -0.86 4.58 18.03
C LYS A 42 -1.00 3.08 18.31
N PHE A 43 -0.61 2.22 17.37
CA PHE A 43 -0.51 0.77 17.60
C PHE A 43 0.56 0.42 18.63
N ARG A 44 1.74 1.05 18.61
CA ARG A 44 2.78 0.80 19.62
C ARG A 44 2.30 1.12 21.04
N LYS A 45 1.60 2.23 21.23
CA LYS A 45 1.00 2.58 22.54
C LYS A 45 0.10 1.47 23.07
N ARG A 46 -0.63 0.79 22.17
CA ARG A 46 -1.47 -0.36 22.52
C ARG A 46 -0.63 -1.52 23.02
N VAL A 47 0.41 -1.89 22.27
CA VAL A 47 1.32 -2.98 22.65
C VAL A 47 1.97 -2.71 24.00
N GLU A 48 2.32 -1.45 24.26
CA GLU A 48 2.87 -0.96 25.54
C GLU A 48 1.82 -0.82 26.66
N GLN A 49 0.53 -1.06 26.37
CA GLN A 49 -0.60 -0.93 27.32
C GLN A 49 -0.74 0.48 27.92
N ILE A 50 -0.35 1.52 27.19
CA ILE A 50 -0.41 2.94 27.62
C ILE A 50 -1.49 3.73 26.86
N GLY A 51 -2.47 3.05 26.29
CA GLY A 51 -3.52 3.60 25.42
C GLY A 51 -3.36 3.17 23.96
N GLY A 52 -3.98 3.87 23.01
CA GLY A 52 -3.85 3.54 21.57
C GLY A 52 -5.16 3.06 20.97
N TYR A 53 -5.08 2.10 20.03
CA TYR A 53 -6.26 1.47 19.45
C TYR A 53 -6.86 0.44 20.42
N GLU A 54 -8.18 0.49 20.60
CA GLU A 54 -8.89 -0.49 21.41
C GLU A 54 -9.27 -1.72 20.58
N HIS A 55 -9.66 -1.48 19.32
CA HIS A 55 -10.13 -2.51 18.40
C HIS A 55 -9.41 -2.45 17.05
N MET A 56 -9.34 -3.60 16.36
CA MET A 56 -8.77 -3.67 15.02
C MET A 56 -9.52 -2.80 14.02
N SER A 57 -10.85 -2.65 14.18
CA SER A 57 -11.68 -1.80 13.34
C SER A 57 -11.29 -0.33 13.38
N GLU A 58 -10.87 0.19 14.54
CA GLU A 58 -10.36 1.56 14.66
C GLU A 58 -9.02 1.74 13.96
N LEU A 59 -8.12 0.76 14.10
CA LEU A 59 -6.85 0.76 13.38
C LEU A 59 -7.09 0.76 11.88
N TRP A 60 -8.00 -0.11 11.43
CA TRP A 60 -8.34 -0.26 10.03
C TRP A 60 -8.91 1.02 9.42
N GLN A 61 -9.73 1.76 10.16
CA GLN A 61 -10.28 3.05 9.71
C GLN A 61 -9.18 4.07 9.40
N ASP A 62 -8.07 4.05 10.14
CA ASP A 62 -6.93 4.94 9.89
C ASP A 62 -6.00 4.37 8.79
N LEU A 63 -5.83 3.05 8.72
CA LEU A 63 -4.90 2.38 7.81
C LEU A 63 -5.44 2.23 6.37
N ALA A 64 -6.70 1.84 6.20
CA ALA A 64 -7.28 1.54 4.89
C ALA A 64 -7.21 2.72 3.89
N PRO A 65 -7.48 3.98 4.30
CA PRO A 65 -7.33 5.13 3.41
C PRO A 65 -5.89 5.38 2.96
N ILE A 66 -4.90 5.01 3.78
CA ILE A 66 -3.47 5.12 3.41
C ILE A 66 -3.19 4.16 2.28
N ILE A 67 -3.57 2.88 2.45
CA ILE A 67 -3.34 1.85 1.45
C ILE A 67 -4.04 2.19 0.13
N LEU A 68 -5.30 2.64 0.19
CA LEU A 68 -6.05 3.05 -1.00
C LEU A 68 -5.42 4.23 -1.74
N GLN A 69 -4.72 5.14 -1.04
CA GLN A 69 -3.99 6.22 -1.71
C GLN A 69 -2.63 5.73 -2.24
N THR A 70 -2.00 4.77 -1.56
CA THR A 70 -0.71 4.21 -1.95
C THR A 70 -0.74 3.55 -3.32
N ILE A 71 -1.83 2.86 -3.71
CA ILE A 71 -1.93 2.23 -5.04
C ILE A 71 -1.79 3.23 -6.20
N HIS A 72 -1.97 4.53 -5.95
CA HIS A 72 -1.84 5.60 -6.93
C HIS A 72 -0.46 6.27 -6.96
N LEU A 73 0.48 5.81 -6.13
CA LEU A 73 1.86 6.29 -6.18
C LEU A 73 2.59 5.73 -7.40
N LYS A 74 3.61 6.46 -7.86
CA LYS A 74 4.49 6.05 -8.97
C LYS A 74 5.25 4.76 -8.68
N SER A 75 5.54 4.48 -7.40
CA SER A 75 6.26 3.28 -6.97
C SER A 75 5.66 2.77 -5.66
N PRO A 76 4.54 2.03 -5.71
CA PRO A 76 3.74 1.69 -4.52
C PRO A 76 4.17 0.39 -3.82
N VAL A 77 4.94 -0.47 -4.52
CA VAL A 77 5.25 -1.84 -4.11
C VAL A 77 5.92 -1.88 -2.72
N GLN A 78 6.93 -1.04 -2.51
CA GLN A 78 7.69 -1.07 -1.26
C GLN A 78 6.85 -0.64 -0.05
N GLN A 79 5.97 0.35 -0.21
CA GLN A 79 5.04 0.76 0.85
C GLN A 79 4.02 -0.34 1.13
N LEU A 80 3.41 -0.92 0.08
CA LEU A 80 2.44 -2.00 0.26
C LEU A 80 3.04 -3.25 0.92
N LEU A 81 4.28 -3.62 0.60
CA LEU A 81 4.99 -4.71 1.28
C LEU A 81 5.08 -4.45 2.79
N THR A 82 5.45 -3.23 3.18
CA THR A 82 5.53 -2.82 4.58
C THR A 82 4.15 -2.86 5.23
N TYR A 83 3.14 -2.24 4.61
CA TYR A 83 1.80 -2.13 5.20
C TYR A 83 1.13 -3.49 5.32
N THR A 84 1.37 -4.40 4.38
CA THR A 84 0.84 -5.76 4.42
C THR A 84 1.50 -6.58 5.54
N SER A 85 2.83 -6.46 5.68
CA SER A 85 3.57 -7.11 6.77
C SER A 85 3.09 -6.61 8.14
N ASP A 86 2.94 -5.30 8.31
CA ASP A 86 2.49 -4.72 9.59
C ASP A 86 1.00 -5.03 9.83
N PHE A 87 0.16 -5.10 8.79
CA PHE A 87 -1.22 -5.57 8.89
C PHE A 87 -1.31 -6.99 9.45
N HIS A 88 -0.40 -7.88 9.05
CA HIS A 88 -0.30 -9.22 9.61
C HIS A 88 0.07 -9.21 11.10
N GLU A 89 0.96 -8.32 11.53
CA GLU A 89 1.26 -8.11 12.95
C GLU A 89 0.04 -7.57 13.72
N PHE A 90 -0.70 -6.63 13.13
CA PHE A 90 -1.93 -6.11 13.74
C PHE A 90 -2.95 -7.22 13.94
N CYS A 91 -3.14 -8.07 12.93
CA CYS A 91 -4.05 -9.22 13.01
C CYS A 91 -3.73 -10.12 14.21
N GLN A 92 -2.46 -10.37 14.48
CA GLN A 92 -1.99 -11.13 15.65
C GLN A 92 -2.25 -10.36 16.97
N GLY A 93 -2.01 -9.05 16.98
CA GLY A 93 -2.23 -8.17 18.14
C GLY A 93 -3.70 -7.96 18.55
N PHE A 94 -4.65 -8.30 17.67
CA PHE A 94 -6.09 -8.15 17.89
C PHE A 94 -6.90 -9.45 17.67
N HIS A 95 -6.27 -10.62 17.83
CA HIS A 95 -6.81 -11.97 17.54
C HIS A 95 -8.20 -12.31 18.12
N GLU A 96 -8.78 -11.51 19.01
CA GLU A 96 -10.08 -11.74 19.64
C GLU A 96 -11.29 -11.20 18.82
N ASP A 97 -11.09 -10.28 17.85
CA ASP A 97 -12.18 -9.65 17.07
C ASP A 97 -12.04 -9.92 15.56
N THR A 98 -12.32 -11.15 15.14
CA THR A 98 -12.12 -11.59 13.75
C THR A 98 -13.30 -11.32 12.81
N SER A 99 -14.41 -10.78 13.31
CA SER A 99 -15.68 -10.64 12.58
C SER A 99 -15.56 -9.85 11.26
N SER A 100 -14.64 -8.89 11.23
CA SER A 100 -14.43 -7.98 10.09
C SER A 100 -13.14 -8.26 9.32
N TYR A 101 -12.34 -9.24 9.75
CA TYR A 101 -11.01 -9.47 9.17
C TYR A 101 -11.07 -9.84 7.70
N LYS A 102 -12.07 -10.65 7.30
CA LYS A 102 -12.24 -11.00 5.89
C LYS A 102 -12.33 -9.75 5.01
N THR A 103 -13.08 -8.73 5.42
CA THR A 103 -13.18 -7.47 4.68
C THR A 103 -11.83 -6.75 4.57
N TYR A 104 -10.98 -6.84 5.60
CA TYR A 104 -9.67 -6.21 5.60
C TYR A 104 -8.70 -6.94 4.66
N PHE A 105 -8.70 -8.27 4.69
CA PHE A 105 -7.95 -9.11 3.77
C PHE A 105 -8.41 -8.91 2.31
N ASP A 106 -9.72 -8.87 2.05
CA ASP A 106 -10.28 -8.64 0.70
C ASP A 106 -9.88 -7.25 0.16
N ALA A 107 -9.82 -6.23 1.02
CA ALA A 107 -9.34 -4.90 0.63
C ALA A 107 -7.83 -4.88 0.32
N MET A 108 -7.03 -5.70 1.01
CA MET A 108 -5.61 -5.86 0.70
C MET A 108 -5.37 -6.65 -0.58
N ASP A 109 -6.15 -7.70 -0.80
CA ASP A 109 -6.17 -8.42 -2.07
C ASP A 109 -6.45 -7.48 -3.25
N PHE A 110 -7.45 -6.61 -3.11
CA PHE A 110 -7.77 -5.58 -4.10
C PHE A 110 -6.60 -4.61 -4.34
N ALA A 111 -5.98 -4.09 -3.27
CA ALA A 111 -4.87 -3.15 -3.39
C ALA A 111 -3.67 -3.78 -4.14
N TRP A 112 -3.34 -5.02 -3.83
CA TRP A 112 -2.30 -5.77 -4.52
C TRP A 112 -2.65 -6.05 -5.97
N CYS A 113 -3.89 -6.45 -6.26
CA CYS A 113 -4.35 -6.64 -7.64
C CYS A 113 -4.15 -5.37 -8.49
N CYS A 114 -4.46 -4.19 -7.95
CA CYS A 114 -4.26 -2.93 -8.67
C CYS A 114 -2.77 -2.64 -8.97
N VAL A 115 -1.86 -3.02 -8.08
CA VAL A 115 -0.42 -2.78 -8.26
C VAL A 115 0.23 -3.83 -9.14
N LEU A 116 -0.18 -5.09 -9.05
CA LEU A 116 0.32 -6.18 -9.89
C LEU A 116 -0.07 -6.02 -11.36
N ASP A 117 -1.15 -5.28 -11.67
CA ASP A 117 -1.51 -4.91 -13.05
C ASP A 117 -0.54 -3.89 -13.67
N THR A 118 0.49 -3.44 -12.93
CA THR A 118 1.57 -2.55 -13.40
C THR A 118 2.90 -3.29 -13.55
N GLN A 119 3.92 -2.65 -14.12
CA GLN A 119 5.26 -3.27 -14.24
C GLN A 119 5.88 -3.53 -12.87
N THR A 120 5.94 -4.80 -12.46
CA THR A 120 6.68 -5.28 -11.29
C THR A 120 7.89 -6.09 -11.75
N THR A 121 9.00 -5.99 -11.02
CA THR A 121 10.19 -6.79 -11.29
C THR A 121 10.05 -8.20 -10.72
N GLU A 122 10.78 -9.18 -11.27
CA GLU A 122 10.79 -10.55 -10.75
C GLU A 122 11.14 -10.64 -9.25
N THR A 123 12.11 -9.83 -8.80
CA THR A 123 12.48 -9.76 -7.39
C THR A 123 11.33 -9.24 -6.52
N GLU A 124 10.56 -8.28 -7.02
CA GLU A 124 9.38 -7.77 -6.31
C GLU A 124 8.28 -8.81 -6.26
N LYS A 125 8.01 -9.54 -7.34
CA LYS A 125 7.02 -10.63 -7.37
C LYS A 125 7.31 -11.69 -6.31
N VAL A 126 8.55 -12.17 -6.22
CA VAL A 126 8.95 -13.13 -5.17
C VAL A 126 8.67 -12.59 -3.77
N ARG A 127 8.97 -11.31 -3.52
CA ARG A 127 8.69 -10.68 -2.20
C ARG A 127 7.20 -10.56 -1.94
N ILE A 128 6.40 -10.24 -2.96
CA ILE A 128 4.95 -10.14 -2.88
C ILE A 128 4.34 -11.51 -2.57
N VAL A 129 4.69 -12.55 -3.33
CA VAL A 129 4.23 -13.92 -3.09
C VAL A 129 4.53 -14.37 -1.66
N ASN A 130 5.75 -14.14 -1.17
CA ASN A 130 6.12 -14.50 0.20
C ASN A 130 5.25 -13.77 1.23
N VAL A 131 5.09 -12.45 1.11
CA VAL A 131 4.28 -11.64 2.05
C VAL A 131 2.82 -12.09 2.04
N LEU A 132 2.24 -12.34 0.87
CA LEU A 132 0.84 -12.75 0.76
C LEU A 132 0.63 -14.17 1.31
N SER A 133 1.59 -15.08 1.08
CA SER A 133 1.57 -16.44 1.64
C SER A 133 1.62 -16.42 3.16
N ASP A 134 2.51 -15.61 3.76
CA ASP A 134 2.57 -15.40 5.21
C ASP A 134 1.23 -14.91 5.77
N GLY A 135 0.57 -14.03 5.02
CA GLY A 135 -0.76 -13.54 5.36
C GLY A 135 -1.84 -14.60 5.30
N GLN A 136 -1.77 -15.51 4.33
CA GLN A 136 -2.68 -16.66 4.23
C GLN A 136 -2.50 -17.61 5.41
N ASP A 137 -1.27 -17.88 5.84
CA ASP A 137 -0.98 -18.66 7.05
C ASP A 137 -1.56 -18.01 8.32
N ILE A 138 -1.49 -16.69 8.41
CA ILE A 138 -2.05 -15.94 9.55
C ILE A 138 -3.58 -15.97 9.52
N ALA A 139 -4.19 -15.75 8.36
CA ALA A 139 -5.64 -15.84 8.19
C ALA A 139 -6.16 -17.25 8.52
N ASN A 140 -5.45 -18.30 8.11
CA ASN A 140 -5.77 -19.69 8.44
C ASN A 140 -5.77 -19.91 9.97
N LYS A 141 -4.79 -19.37 10.70
CA LYS A 141 -4.74 -19.42 12.18
C LYS A 141 -5.93 -18.70 12.83
N LEU A 142 -6.49 -17.71 12.15
CA LEU A 142 -7.67 -16.94 12.60
C LEU A 142 -9.00 -17.57 12.13
N GLY A 143 -8.95 -18.74 11.47
CA GLY A 143 -10.12 -19.45 10.97
C GLY A 143 -10.74 -18.85 9.70
N LEU A 144 -10.04 -17.92 9.05
CA LEU A 144 -10.42 -17.35 7.75
C LEU A 144 -9.87 -18.27 6.66
N ARG A 145 -10.64 -18.46 5.60
CA ARG A 145 -10.23 -19.25 4.44
C ARG A 145 -10.07 -18.33 3.23
N ASP A 146 -9.13 -18.70 2.37
CA ASP A 146 -8.98 -18.14 1.03
C ASP A 146 -8.84 -16.61 1.03
N VAL A 147 -7.86 -16.10 1.79
CA VAL A 147 -7.43 -14.68 1.72
C VAL A 147 -6.33 -14.52 0.69
N TYR A 148 -6.26 -13.33 0.09
CA TYR A 148 -5.36 -13.02 -1.04
C TYR A 148 -5.46 -13.96 -2.25
N PRO A 149 -6.64 -14.52 -2.61
CA PRO A 149 -6.70 -15.52 -3.66
C PRO A 149 -6.28 -14.93 -5.02
N HIS A 150 -6.76 -13.74 -5.36
CA HIS A 150 -6.50 -13.16 -6.67
C HIS A 150 -5.09 -12.57 -6.78
N ALA A 151 -4.62 -11.89 -5.72
CA ALA A 151 -3.28 -11.30 -5.71
C ALA A 151 -2.18 -12.36 -5.73
N LEU A 152 -2.36 -13.49 -5.03
CA LEU A 152 -1.42 -14.61 -5.08
C LEU A 152 -1.39 -15.24 -6.47
N GLU A 153 -2.56 -15.58 -7.04
CA GLU A 153 -2.64 -16.14 -8.40
C GLU A 153 -1.94 -15.22 -9.41
N LYS A 154 -2.23 -13.91 -9.39
CA LYS A 154 -1.59 -12.93 -10.28
C LYS A 154 -0.08 -12.81 -10.08
N ALA A 155 0.40 -12.90 -8.83
CA ALA A 155 1.83 -12.76 -8.54
C ALA A 155 2.62 -14.04 -8.87
N ASP A 156 1.97 -15.21 -8.83
CA ASP A 156 2.55 -16.54 -9.07
C ASP A 156 2.45 -16.98 -10.53
N ASP A 157 1.44 -16.53 -11.29
CA ASP A 157 1.18 -16.90 -12.70
C ASP A 157 2.34 -16.59 -13.68
N GLU A 158 3.36 -15.84 -13.23
CA GLU A 158 4.53 -15.46 -14.02
C GLU A 158 5.89 -15.94 -13.46
N LEU A 159 5.93 -16.75 -12.39
CA LEU A 159 7.14 -17.33 -11.79
C LEU A 159 7.47 -18.74 -12.34
#